data_AF-A0A9W8P0J1-F1
#
_entry.id   AF-A0A9W8P0J1-F1
#
_cell.length_a   1.000
_cell.length_b   1.000
_cell.length_c   1.000
_cell.angle_alpha   90.00
_cell.angle_beta   90.00
_cell.angle_gamma   90.00
#
_symmetry.space_group_name_H-M   'P 1'
#
loop_
_entity.id
_entity.type
_entity.pdbx_description
1 polymer ?
#
loop_
_entity_poly.entity_id
_entity_poly.type
_entity_poly.pdbx_seq_one_letter_code
_entity_poly.pdbx_strand_id
1 'polypeptide(L)'
;MPRPSSVDAETDSASSTDLKWLWFHKGYLEGLKRARTPSTADEQFESLMYDLAETQLQLQETQSKLSDATETLGELQNTFRDVIGLKGPSNDGDARTASPSSPCSPLPQTQAPTIRTYAQSLQPLAAFHPPPSSSRRRVQLSRPPGGRLINRSYIETARVSIPGYYSENSSEAVCSTIDAALTRLFIKARAGNEHSTALVKALCREAHGTPPERKTYGQKYILSQWRNPLNLPQGLHLSNNPSNLINPQHNDPPEAWVAYYTQYPKSLPKGVRVNPETGAPIFGDIVASRLLARLRPNISQLRAEFNIVMINLFTQRGQYRRMIRENLVNIPQAAANYRPFEPECREQAEGPIAVLDVARHYSNCGVSIDVVESYVESWAEEYAKKKFDL
;
A
#
# COMPACT_ATOMS: atom_id res chain seq x y z
N MET A 1 -0.02 48.57 -27.52
CA MET A 1 0.32 47.71 -26.37
C MET A 1 -0.34 46.35 -26.57
N PRO A 2 0.43 45.26 -26.78
CA PRO A 2 -0.14 43.94 -27.02
C PRO A 2 -0.42 43.20 -25.69
N ARG A 3 -1.52 42.44 -25.67
CA ARG A 3 -1.95 41.58 -24.55
C ARG A 3 -1.02 40.37 -24.39
N PRO A 4 -0.79 39.88 -23.15
CA PRO A 4 -0.13 38.61 -22.95
C PRO A 4 -1.09 37.44 -23.25
N SER A 5 -0.55 36.47 -23.97
CA SER A 5 -1.15 35.17 -24.28
C SER A 5 -1.21 34.29 -23.03
N SER A 6 -2.41 33.81 -22.70
CA SER A 6 -2.63 32.74 -21.73
C SER A 6 -2.16 31.41 -22.32
N VAL A 7 -1.26 30.74 -21.63
CA VAL A 7 -0.82 29.38 -21.93
C VAL A 7 -1.68 28.43 -21.11
N ASP A 8 -2.45 27.58 -21.80
CA ASP A 8 -3.24 26.52 -21.21
C ASP A 8 -2.31 25.40 -20.69
N ALA A 9 -2.48 25.04 -19.42
CA ALA A 9 -1.80 23.92 -18.79
C ALA A 9 -2.86 22.88 -18.38
N GLU A 10 -3.17 21.97 -19.30
CA GLU A 10 -3.95 20.76 -19.02
C GLU A 10 -3.34 19.60 -19.81
N THR A 11 -2.62 18.71 -19.13
CA THR A 11 -2.64 17.23 -19.31
C THR A 11 -1.53 16.62 -18.46
N ASP A 12 -1.87 16.07 -17.29
CA ASP A 12 -1.07 15.03 -16.58
C ASP A 12 -1.79 14.51 -15.32
N SER A 13 -3.00 13.94 -15.47
CA SER A 13 -3.74 13.38 -14.30
C SER A 13 -4.21 11.94 -14.43
N ALA A 14 -3.95 11.25 -15.56
CA ALA A 14 -4.48 9.91 -15.79
C ALA A 14 -3.70 8.81 -15.04
N SER A 15 -2.36 8.88 -14.96
CA SER A 15 -1.51 7.79 -14.42
C SER A 15 -1.60 7.62 -12.88
N SER A 16 -1.87 8.70 -12.14
CA SER A 16 -1.95 8.66 -10.67
C SER A 16 -3.19 7.92 -10.15
N THR A 17 -4.27 7.87 -10.93
CA THR A 17 -5.53 7.25 -10.56
C THR A 17 -5.50 5.72 -10.61
N ASP A 18 -4.76 5.14 -11.56
CA ASP A 18 -4.72 3.69 -11.77
C ASP A 18 -3.90 2.98 -10.68
N LEU A 19 -2.81 3.59 -10.21
CA LEU A 19 -2.05 3.11 -9.06
C LEU A 19 -2.92 3.03 -7.79
N LYS A 20 -3.71 4.07 -7.50
CA LYS A 20 -4.60 4.10 -6.31
C LYS A 20 -5.67 3.01 -6.35
N TRP A 21 -6.17 2.67 -7.54
CA TRP A 21 -7.14 1.58 -7.74
C TRP A 21 -6.52 0.21 -7.47
N LEU A 22 -5.30 -0.03 -7.96
CA LEU A 22 -4.55 -1.28 -7.75
C LEU A 22 -4.33 -1.56 -6.24
N TRP A 23 -3.94 -0.54 -5.48
CA TRP A 23 -3.72 -0.65 -4.03
C TRP A 23 -5.02 -0.92 -3.25
N PHE A 24 -6.14 -0.31 -3.66
CA PHE A 24 -7.44 -0.57 -3.07
C PHE A 24 -7.86 -2.03 -3.24
N HIS A 25 -7.68 -2.59 -4.44
CA HIS A 25 -8.05 -3.98 -4.74
C HIS A 25 -7.20 -4.98 -3.95
N LYS A 26 -5.89 -4.73 -3.85
CA LYS A 26 -4.97 -5.55 -3.04
C LYS A 26 -5.34 -5.56 -1.55
N GLY A 27 -5.72 -4.40 -1.00
CA GLY A 27 -6.18 -4.30 0.39
C GLY A 27 -7.55 -4.95 0.65
N TYR A 28 -8.45 -4.93 -0.34
CA TYR A 28 -9.77 -5.56 -0.27
C TYR A 28 -9.67 -7.09 -0.22
N LEU A 29 -8.84 -7.68 -1.08
CA LEU A 29 -8.61 -9.13 -1.10
C LEU A 29 -7.99 -9.64 0.22
N GLU A 30 -7.00 -8.92 0.76
CA GLU A 30 -6.43 -9.22 2.08
C GLU A 30 -7.46 -9.08 3.22
N GLY A 31 -8.39 -8.13 3.10
CA GLY A 31 -9.47 -7.94 4.07
C GLY A 31 -10.47 -9.10 4.07
N LEU A 32 -10.83 -9.61 2.88
CA LEU A 32 -11.68 -10.79 2.73
C LEU A 32 -11.02 -12.04 3.31
N LYS A 33 -9.73 -12.23 3.04
CA LYS A 33 -8.92 -13.35 3.56
C LYS A 33 -8.92 -13.42 5.09
N ARG A 34 -8.95 -12.28 5.78
CA ARG A 34 -8.94 -12.22 7.25
C ARG A 34 -10.31 -12.35 7.90
N ALA A 35 -11.39 -12.18 7.15
CA ALA A 35 -12.74 -12.03 7.71
C ALA A 35 -13.50 -13.36 7.90
N ARG A 36 -12.95 -14.51 7.48
CA ARG A 36 -13.68 -15.79 7.47
C ARG A 36 -12.94 -16.90 8.21
N THR A 37 -13.68 -17.65 9.02
CA THR A 37 -13.23 -18.88 9.70
C THR A 37 -13.35 -20.07 8.76
N PRO A 38 -12.29 -20.86 8.54
CA PRO A 38 -12.24 -21.81 7.43
C PRO A 38 -12.89 -23.17 7.71
N SER A 39 -13.41 -23.78 6.64
CA SER A 39 -13.59 -25.22 6.48
C SER A 39 -12.46 -25.74 5.56
N THR A 40 -11.88 -26.89 5.88
CA THR A 40 -10.61 -27.37 5.27
C THR A 40 -10.68 -27.65 3.76
N ALA A 41 -11.87 -27.92 3.20
CA ALA A 41 -12.05 -28.08 1.76
C ALA A 41 -12.19 -26.74 1.02
N ASP A 42 -12.67 -25.70 1.72
CA ASP A 42 -12.80 -24.36 1.16
C ASP A 42 -11.44 -23.63 1.13
N GLU A 43 -10.51 -23.95 2.04
CA GLU A 43 -9.17 -23.32 2.10
C GLU A 43 -8.36 -23.48 0.81
N GLN A 44 -8.39 -24.67 0.18
CA GLN A 44 -7.60 -24.93 -1.03
C GLN A 44 -8.19 -24.25 -2.26
N PHE A 45 -9.52 -24.31 -2.42
CA PHE A 45 -10.20 -23.64 -3.52
C PHE A 45 -10.10 -22.12 -3.39
N GLU A 46 -10.23 -21.59 -2.17
CA GLU A 46 -10.08 -20.17 -1.90
C GLU A 46 -8.63 -19.71 -2.11
N SER A 47 -7.62 -20.46 -1.66
CA SER A 47 -6.20 -20.17 -1.96
C SER A 47 -5.98 -20.07 -3.46
N LEU A 48 -6.49 -21.02 -4.24
CA LEU A 48 -6.40 -21.00 -5.70
C LEU A 48 -7.11 -19.78 -6.32
N MET A 49 -8.27 -19.38 -5.77
CA MET A 49 -8.98 -18.18 -6.22
C MET A 49 -8.21 -16.90 -5.89
N TYR A 50 -7.51 -16.84 -4.76
CA TYR A 50 -6.63 -15.72 -4.41
C TYR A 50 -5.39 -15.68 -5.29
N ASP A 51 -4.73 -16.81 -5.51
CA ASP A 51 -3.57 -16.92 -6.41
C ASP A 51 -3.98 -16.53 -7.84
N LEU A 52 -5.18 -16.92 -8.28
CA LEU A 52 -5.73 -16.50 -9.56
C LEU A 52 -5.99 -14.98 -9.61
N ALA A 53 -6.55 -14.40 -8.55
CA ALA A 53 -6.79 -12.95 -8.51
C ALA A 53 -5.48 -12.15 -8.46
N GLU A 54 -4.48 -12.64 -7.71
CA GLU A 54 -3.15 -12.01 -7.64
C GLU A 54 -2.41 -12.10 -8.97
N THR A 55 -2.43 -13.27 -9.62
CA THR A 55 -1.82 -13.43 -10.95
C THR A 55 -2.51 -12.56 -12.01
N GLN A 56 -3.84 -12.40 -11.94
CA GLN A 56 -4.56 -11.45 -12.81
C GLN A 56 -4.12 -10.00 -12.58
N LEU A 57 -3.92 -9.60 -11.32
CA LEU A 57 -3.45 -8.26 -10.98
C LEU A 57 -2.01 -8.03 -11.50
N GLN A 58 -1.12 -9.00 -11.33
CA GLN A 58 0.25 -8.96 -11.85
C GLN A 58 0.26 -8.90 -13.39
N LEU A 59 -0.63 -9.64 -14.06
CA LEU A 59 -0.78 -9.57 -15.51
C LEU A 59 -1.22 -8.17 -15.95
N GLN A 60 -2.16 -7.55 -15.25
CA GLN A 60 -2.60 -6.19 -15.56
C GLN A 60 -1.48 -5.17 -15.35
N GLU A 61 -0.69 -5.31 -14.28
CA GLU A 61 0.46 -4.44 -14.00
C GLU A 61 1.54 -4.57 -15.09
N THR A 62 1.86 -5.80 -15.52
CA THR A 62 2.83 -6.04 -16.59
C THR A 62 2.35 -5.53 -17.94
N GLN A 63 1.05 -5.64 -18.25
CA GLN A 63 0.45 -5.04 -19.44
C GLN A 63 0.52 -3.51 -19.43
N SER A 64 0.28 -2.87 -18.28
CA SER A 64 0.44 -1.42 -18.12
C SER A 64 1.89 -1.00 -18.40
N LYS A 65 2.87 -1.66 -17.77
CA LYS A 65 4.29 -1.38 -17.98
C LYS A 65 4.72 -1.58 -19.44
N LEU A 66 4.18 -2.59 -20.12
CA LEU A 66 4.45 -2.82 -21.54
C LEU A 66 3.87 -1.70 -22.42
N SER A 67 2.69 -1.19 -22.08
CA SER A 67 2.08 -0.04 -22.77
C SER A 67 2.94 1.20 -22.64
N ASP A 68 3.35 1.56 -21.42
CA ASP A 68 4.20 2.72 -21.12
C ASP A 68 5.56 2.61 -21.84
N ALA A 69 6.17 1.41 -21.86
CA ALA A 69 7.39 1.15 -22.60
C ALA A 69 7.23 1.29 -24.13
N THR A 70 6.05 0.94 -24.66
CA THR A 70 5.76 1.07 -26.09
C THR A 70 5.54 2.53 -26.48
N GLU A 71 4.87 3.31 -25.63
CA GLU A 71 4.67 4.75 -25.82
C GLU A 71 6.00 5.50 -25.81
N THR A 72 6.84 5.27 -24.80
CA THR A 72 8.18 5.87 -24.71
C THR A 72 9.08 5.51 -25.90
N LEU A 73 9.01 4.28 -26.40
CA LEU A 73 9.71 3.90 -27.64
C LEU A 73 9.16 4.65 -28.87
N GLY A 74 7.85 4.89 -28.94
CA GLY A 74 7.21 5.68 -29.99
C GLY A 74 7.68 7.14 -29.99
N GLU A 75 7.74 7.76 -28.81
CA GLU A 75 8.26 9.12 -28.63
C GLU A 75 9.74 9.22 -29.05
N LEU A 76 10.56 8.23 -28.67
CA LEU A 76 11.97 8.19 -29.02
C LEU A 76 12.18 8.01 -30.52
N GLN A 77 11.35 7.18 -31.18
CA GLN A 77 11.36 7.04 -32.65
C GLN A 77 10.97 8.34 -33.36
N ASN A 78 9.97 9.06 -32.85
CA ASN A 78 9.58 10.36 -33.42
C ASN A 78 10.70 11.39 -33.24
N THR A 79 11.29 11.46 -32.05
CA THR A 79 12.45 12.32 -31.76
C THR A 79 13.61 12.03 -32.71
N PHE A 80 13.91 10.74 -32.95
CA PHE A 80 14.98 10.35 -33.87
C PHE A 80 14.67 10.72 -35.32
N ARG A 81 13.40 10.59 -35.74
CA ARG A 81 12.94 11.04 -37.06
C ARG A 81 13.08 12.55 -37.21
N ASP A 82 12.80 13.33 -36.18
CA ASP A 82 12.93 14.79 -36.22
C ASP A 82 14.41 15.21 -36.27
N VAL A 83 15.28 14.53 -35.51
CA VAL A 83 16.74 14.79 -35.54
C VAL A 83 17.35 14.47 -36.90
N ILE A 84 16.95 13.36 -37.52
CA ILE A 84 17.43 12.99 -38.88
C ILE A 84 16.73 13.81 -39.97
N GLY A 85 15.47 14.18 -39.76
CA GLY A 85 14.64 14.98 -40.67
C GLY A 85 14.96 16.47 -40.67
N LEU A 86 15.85 16.93 -39.79
CA LEU A 86 16.33 18.31 -39.79
C LEU A 86 17.23 18.59 -41.00
N LYS A 87 16.56 19.24 -41.97
CA LYS A 87 17.08 20.18 -42.98
C LYS A 87 17.92 19.57 -44.10
N GLY A 88 17.22 18.93 -45.04
CA GLY A 88 17.53 19.21 -46.45
C GLY A 88 17.29 20.71 -46.69
N PRO A 89 18.25 21.46 -47.30
CA PRO A 89 18.06 22.88 -47.56
C PRO A 89 16.80 23.05 -48.41
N SER A 90 15.88 23.87 -47.92
CA SER A 90 14.75 24.38 -48.68
C SER A 90 15.28 25.07 -49.93
N ASN A 91 15.19 24.37 -51.06
CA ASN A 91 15.43 24.91 -52.39
C ASN A 91 14.31 25.90 -52.71
N ASP A 92 14.48 27.13 -52.24
CA ASP A 92 13.87 28.30 -52.90
C ASP A 92 14.63 28.50 -54.22
N GLY A 93 14.07 27.92 -55.28
CA GLY A 93 14.65 27.92 -56.62
C GLY A 93 13.56 28.06 -57.67
N ASP A 94 13.37 29.32 -58.06
CA ASP A 94 12.50 29.80 -59.12
C ASP A 94 12.62 29.07 -60.48
N ALA A 95 11.45 29.00 -61.14
CA ALA A 95 11.23 29.22 -62.57
C ALA A 95 11.70 28.19 -63.64
N ARG A 96 10.66 27.78 -64.41
CA ARG A 96 10.54 27.90 -65.88
C ARG A 96 10.96 26.75 -66.82
N THR A 97 9.92 26.19 -67.44
CA THR A 97 9.72 25.86 -68.88
C THR A 97 10.43 24.67 -69.55
N ALA A 98 9.57 23.94 -70.28
CA ALA A 98 9.77 23.26 -71.56
C ALA A 98 10.38 21.83 -71.58
N SER A 99 9.46 20.85 -71.70
CA SER A 99 9.25 19.94 -72.84
C SER A 99 10.37 19.03 -73.41
N PRO A 100 9.98 17.92 -74.07
CA PRO A 100 10.65 16.62 -73.94
C PRO A 100 11.33 16.12 -75.21
N SER A 101 12.28 15.18 -75.07
CA SER A 101 12.54 14.14 -76.09
C SER A 101 13.52 13.06 -75.62
N SER A 102 13.03 11.82 -75.65
CA SER A 102 13.65 10.63 -76.25
C SER A 102 14.89 9.93 -75.63
N PRO A 103 15.05 8.61 -75.95
CA PRO A 103 15.62 7.61 -75.04
C PRO A 103 17.00 7.11 -75.49
N CYS A 104 17.81 6.64 -74.53
CA CYS A 104 18.96 5.76 -74.84
C CYS A 104 19.41 4.97 -73.60
N SER A 105 19.13 3.67 -73.61
CA SER A 105 19.92 2.48 -73.22
C SER A 105 20.99 2.50 -72.09
N PRO A 106 21.33 1.32 -71.53
CA PRO A 106 21.55 1.12 -70.10
C PRO A 106 23.03 1.05 -69.68
N LEU A 107 23.29 1.25 -68.38
CA LEU A 107 24.53 0.88 -67.70
C LEU A 107 24.23 0.27 -66.31
N PRO A 108 25.14 -0.57 -65.77
CA PRO A 108 24.80 -1.65 -64.87
C PRO A 108 24.60 -1.18 -63.42
N GLN A 109 23.53 -1.69 -62.80
CA GLN A 109 23.27 -1.56 -61.38
C GLN A 109 24.38 -2.21 -60.56
N THR A 110 25.23 -1.39 -59.96
CA THR A 110 26.01 -1.79 -58.80
C THR A 110 25.04 -1.87 -57.62
N GLN A 111 24.73 -3.09 -57.18
CA GLN A 111 23.86 -3.31 -56.02
C GLN A 111 24.57 -2.78 -54.77
N ALA A 112 24.07 -1.67 -54.23
CA ALA A 112 24.39 -1.25 -52.88
C ALA A 112 23.79 -2.26 -51.88
N PRO A 113 24.48 -2.61 -50.79
CA PRO A 113 23.96 -3.54 -49.81
C PRO A 113 22.71 -2.95 -49.15
N THR A 114 21.57 -3.61 -49.35
CA THR A 114 20.32 -3.31 -48.66
C THR A 114 20.53 -3.57 -47.17
N ILE A 115 20.76 -2.51 -46.40
CA ILE A 115 20.77 -2.56 -44.94
C ILE A 115 19.34 -2.91 -44.51
N ARG A 116 19.09 -4.18 -44.20
CA ARG A 116 17.86 -4.62 -43.53
C ARG A 116 17.81 -3.98 -42.16
N THR A 117 16.81 -3.16 -41.92
CA THR A 117 16.50 -2.66 -40.59
C THR A 117 16.02 -3.81 -39.70
N TYR A 118 16.40 -3.79 -38.43
CA TYR A 118 16.07 -4.81 -37.42
C TYR A 118 14.56 -5.11 -37.30
N ALA A 119 13.71 -4.15 -37.68
CA ALA A 119 12.25 -4.32 -37.76
C ALA A 119 11.80 -5.34 -38.82
N GLN A 120 12.56 -5.57 -39.90
CA GLN A 120 12.24 -6.55 -40.94
C GLN A 120 12.69 -7.99 -40.58
N SER A 121 13.58 -8.16 -39.60
CA SER A 121 13.98 -9.48 -39.09
C SER A 121 13.01 -10.09 -38.07
N LEU A 122 12.00 -9.33 -37.63
CA LEU A 122 11.00 -9.79 -36.65
C LEU A 122 9.67 -10.25 -37.29
N GLN A 123 9.63 -10.50 -38.59
CA GLN A 123 8.46 -11.16 -39.19
C GLN A 123 8.43 -12.63 -38.75
N PRO A 124 7.34 -13.10 -38.12
CA PRO A 124 7.23 -14.48 -37.67
C PRO A 124 7.14 -15.43 -38.88
N LEU A 125 7.99 -16.45 -38.89
CA LEU A 125 7.88 -17.60 -39.78
C LEU A 125 6.49 -18.22 -39.61
N ALA A 126 5.67 -18.12 -40.65
CA ALA A 126 4.40 -18.82 -40.70
C ALA A 126 4.61 -20.33 -40.88
N ALA A 127 3.78 -21.09 -40.16
CA ALA A 127 3.21 -22.41 -40.48
C ALA A 127 3.52 -23.53 -39.46
N PHE A 128 2.83 -23.48 -38.33
CA PHE A 128 2.37 -24.71 -37.67
C PHE A 128 0.85 -24.76 -37.76
N HIS A 129 0.34 -25.75 -38.50
CA HIS A 129 -1.08 -26.08 -38.59
C HIS A 129 -1.60 -26.56 -37.23
N PRO A 130 -2.66 -25.94 -36.66
CA PRO A 130 -3.39 -26.54 -35.56
C PRO A 130 -4.41 -27.57 -36.10
N PRO A 131 -4.68 -28.67 -35.36
CA PRO A 131 -5.75 -29.60 -35.71
C PRO A 131 -7.14 -29.00 -35.42
N PRO A 132 -8.21 -29.55 -36.02
CA PRO A 132 -9.53 -28.95 -36.01
C PRO A 132 -10.16 -28.92 -34.60
N SER A 133 -10.63 -27.73 -34.27
CA SER A 133 -11.35 -27.34 -33.05
C SER A 133 -12.69 -28.04 -32.90
N SER A 134 -12.91 -28.64 -31.73
CA SER A 134 -14.24 -28.97 -31.22
C SER A 134 -14.92 -27.71 -30.68
N SER A 135 -16.16 -27.51 -31.11
CA SER A 135 -17.02 -26.36 -30.82
C SER A 135 -17.22 -26.12 -29.31
N ARG A 136 -16.60 -25.06 -28.78
CA ARG A 136 -17.01 -24.46 -27.50
C ARG A 136 -17.67 -23.10 -27.74
N ARG A 137 -18.95 -23.05 -27.35
CA ARG A 137 -19.82 -21.87 -27.29
C ARG A 137 -19.10 -20.72 -26.56
N ARG A 138 -18.76 -19.67 -27.31
CA ARG A 138 -18.26 -18.40 -26.77
C ARG A 138 -19.45 -17.57 -26.32
N VAL A 139 -19.74 -17.58 -25.03
CA VAL A 139 -20.67 -16.61 -24.42
C VAL A 139 -19.91 -15.28 -24.33
N GLN A 140 -20.30 -14.30 -25.14
CA GLN A 140 -19.85 -12.92 -25.00
C GLN A 140 -20.56 -12.31 -23.79
N LEU A 141 -19.84 -12.22 -22.66
CA LEU A 141 -20.26 -11.39 -21.53
C LEU A 141 -19.73 -9.98 -21.76
N SER A 142 -20.66 -9.07 -22.05
CA SER A 142 -20.45 -7.63 -22.13
C SER A 142 -19.84 -7.11 -20.82
N ARG A 143 -18.67 -6.48 -20.94
CA ARG A 143 -17.93 -5.82 -19.84
C ARG A 143 -18.71 -4.57 -19.37
N PRO A 144 -19.14 -4.46 -18.10
CA PRO A 144 -19.74 -3.22 -17.61
C PRO A 144 -18.63 -2.21 -17.25
N PRO A 145 -18.84 -0.90 -17.47
CA PRO A 145 -17.88 0.14 -17.13
C PRO A 145 -17.95 0.43 -15.62
N GLY A 146 -17.09 -0.21 -14.82
CA GLY A 146 -17.13 -0.11 -13.35
C GLY A 146 -15.78 0.29 -12.76
N GLY A 147 -15.58 1.58 -12.47
CA GLY A 147 -14.34 2.05 -11.83
C GLY A 147 -14.46 3.21 -10.82
N ARG A 148 -15.56 3.98 -10.78
CA ARG A 148 -15.65 5.19 -9.91
C ARG A 148 -16.88 5.28 -8.99
N LEU A 149 -17.78 4.30 -9.01
CA LEU A 149 -19.09 4.43 -8.34
C LEU A 149 -19.12 3.93 -6.89
N ILE A 150 -18.14 3.14 -6.44
CA ILE A 150 -18.23 2.47 -5.12
C ILE A 150 -17.97 3.44 -3.95
N ASN A 151 -17.08 4.42 -4.10
CA ASN A 151 -16.80 5.39 -3.02
C ASN A 151 -17.87 6.47 -2.87
N ARG A 152 -18.57 6.86 -3.95
CA ARG A 152 -19.62 7.88 -3.87
C ARG A 152 -20.85 7.37 -3.12
N SER A 153 -21.09 6.06 -3.18
CA SER A 153 -22.26 5.41 -2.61
C SER A 153 -22.30 5.48 -1.07
N TYR A 154 -21.18 5.26 -0.36
CA TYR A 154 -21.22 5.22 1.10
C TYR A 154 -21.22 6.61 1.75
N ILE A 155 -20.55 7.61 1.14
CA ILE A 155 -20.52 8.98 1.66
C ILE A 155 -21.94 9.57 1.65
N GLU A 156 -22.68 9.36 0.57
CA GLU A 156 -24.07 9.81 0.49
C GLU A 156 -24.95 9.08 1.50
N THR A 157 -24.78 7.75 1.60
CA THR A 157 -25.45 6.94 2.62
C THR A 157 -25.17 7.46 4.04
N ALA A 158 -23.92 7.84 4.33
CA ALA A 158 -23.50 8.39 5.62
C ALA A 158 -24.13 9.75 5.89
N ARG A 159 -24.19 10.65 4.90
CA ARG A 159 -24.82 11.97 5.02
C ARG A 159 -26.31 11.85 5.31
N VAL A 160 -27.00 10.95 4.63
CA VAL A 160 -28.44 10.71 4.83
C VAL A 160 -28.70 10.03 6.17
N SER A 161 -27.90 9.03 6.54
CA SER A 161 -28.12 8.23 7.76
C SER A 161 -27.67 8.94 9.03
N ILE A 162 -26.67 9.83 8.94
CA ILE A 162 -26.04 10.53 10.07
C ILE A 162 -25.89 12.01 9.70
N PRO A 163 -26.97 12.80 9.79
CA PRO A 163 -26.93 14.23 9.53
C PRO A 163 -25.85 14.91 10.39
N GLY A 164 -24.97 15.68 9.74
CA GLY A 164 -23.88 16.39 10.41
C GLY A 164 -22.59 15.59 10.64
N TYR A 165 -22.50 14.31 10.21
CA TYR A 165 -21.29 13.50 10.42
C TYR A 165 -19.98 14.17 9.95
N TYR A 166 -20.05 14.88 8.82
CA TYR A 166 -18.93 15.61 8.22
C TYR A 166 -18.89 17.10 8.62
N SER A 167 -19.70 17.54 9.58
CA SER A 167 -19.72 18.95 10.00
C SER A 167 -18.47 19.27 10.82
N GLU A 168 -17.85 20.41 10.52
CA GLU A 168 -16.77 20.99 11.32
C GLU A 168 -17.32 21.68 12.59
N ASN A 169 -18.60 22.07 12.57
CA ASN A 169 -19.25 22.76 13.67
C ASN A 169 -19.62 21.76 14.78
N SER A 170 -18.97 21.88 15.93
CA SER A 170 -19.23 21.06 17.11
C SER A 170 -20.26 21.72 18.05
N SER A 171 -21.35 22.24 17.48
CA SER A 171 -22.48 22.74 18.29
C SER A 171 -23.14 21.58 19.03
N GLU A 172 -23.51 21.77 20.29
CA GLU A 172 -24.08 20.74 21.15
C GLU A 172 -25.30 20.04 20.52
N ALA A 173 -26.16 20.81 19.85
CA ALA A 173 -27.33 20.27 19.14
C ALA A 173 -26.95 19.35 17.97
N VAL A 174 -25.87 19.67 17.26
CA VAL A 174 -25.33 18.86 16.15
C VAL A 174 -24.70 17.58 16.72
N CYS A 175 -23.92 17.70 17.80
CA CYS A 175 -23.32 16.55 18.49
C CYS A 175 -24.38 15.56 18.96
N SER A 176 -25.43 16.02 19.64
CA SER A 176 -26.53 15.16 20.10
C SER A 176 -27.24 14.43 18.95
N THR A 177 -27.42 15.11 17.81
CA THR A 177 -28.02 14.51 16.61
C THR A 177 -27.12 13.41 16.03
N ILE A 178 -25.81 13.66 15.95
CA ILE A 178 -24.81 12.69 15.49
C ILE A 178 -24.78 11.47 16.42
N ASP A 179 -24.77 11.69 17.74
CA ASP A 179 -24.73 10.62 18.75
C ASP A 179 -25.94 9.70 18.62
N ALA A 180 -27.14 10.26 18.52
CA ALA A 180 -28.37 9.50 18.38
C ALA A 180 -28.38 8.68 17.07
N ALA A 181 -27.93 9.28 15.96
CA ALA A 181 -27.87 8.61 14.67
C ALA A 181 -26.84 7.46 14.64
N LEU A 182 -25.61 7.71 15.14
CA LEU A 182 -24.57 6.69 15.25
C LEU A 182 -24.97 5.57 16.21
N THR A 183 -25.60 5.89 17.33
CA THR A 183 -26.09 4.90 18.30
C THR A 183 -27.13 3.97 17.66
N ARG A 184 -28.10 4.52 16.92
CA ARG A 184 -29.07 3.72 16.15
C ARG A 184 -28.39 2.83 15.11
N LEU A 185 -27.38 3.36 14.41
CA LEU A 185 -26.61 2.60 13.43
C LEU A 185 -25.85 1.44 14.10
N PHE A 186 -25.27 1.66 15.28
CA PHE A 186 -24.58 0.62 16.05
C PHE A 186 -25.53 -0.47 16.52
N ILE A 187 -26.72 -0.11 17.00
CA ILE A 187 -27.75 -1.08 17.41
C ILE A 187 -28.10 -1.98 16.23
N LYS A 188 -28.37 -1.41 15.05
CA LYS A 188 -28.67 -2.17 13.83
C LYS A 188 -27.51 -3.09 13.44
N ALA A 189 -26.28 -2.58 13.43
CA ALA A 189 -25.10 -3.37 13.10
C ALA A 189 -24.89 -4.54 14.08
N ARG A 190 -25.10 -4.31 15.38
CA ARG A 190 -25.01 -5.36 16.42
C ARG A 190 -26.12 -6.40 16.32
N ALA A 191 -27.29 -6.02 15.79
CA ALA A 191 -28.38 -6.94 15.47
C ALA A 191 -28.13 -7.77 14.20
N GLY A 192 -26.93 -7.72 13.61
CA GLY A 192 -26.58 -8.49 12.42
C GLY A 192 -26.99 -7.84 11.09
N ASN A 193 -27.44 -6.57 11.10
CA ASN A 193 -27.73 -5.87 9.84
C ASN A 193 -26.43 -5.64 9.06
N GLU A 194 -26.28 -6.34 7.94
CA GLU A 194 -25.06 -6.32 7.11
C GLU A 194 -24.76 -4.92 6.57
N HIS A 195 -25.77 -4.20 6.09
CA HIS A 195 -25.61 -2.85 5.54
C HIS A 195 -25.09 -1.87 6.59
N SER A 196 -25.68 -1.88 7.79
CA SER A 196 -25.25 -1.05 8.92
C SER A 196 -23.83 -1.41 9.36
N THR A 197 -23.50 -2.70 9.39
CA THR A 197 -22.15 -3.18 9.71
C THR A 197 -21.12 -2.72 8.67
N ALA A 198 -21.46 -2.80 7.38
CA ALA A 198 -20.61 -2.32 6.30
C ALA A 198 -20.39 -0.81 6.38
N LEU A 199 -21.45 -0.04 6.65
CA LEU A 199 -21.37 1.41 6.81
C LEU A 199 -20.48 1.80 8.00
N VAL A 200 -20.67 1.18 9.17
CA VAL A 200 -19.84 1.44 10.35
C VAL A 200 -18.37 1.09 10.09
N LYS A 201 -18.08 -0.03 9.43
CA LYS A 201 -16.71 -0.39 9.02
C LYS A 201 -16.10 0.64 8.07
N ALA A 202 -16.87 1.14 7.10
CA ALA A 202 -16.43 2.17 6.17
C ALA A 202 -16.12 3.49 6.90
N LEU A 203 -17.00 3.93 7.80
CA LEU A 203 -16.84 5.14 8.61
C LEU A 203 -15.65 5.04 9.57
N CYS A 204 -15.45 3.90 10.23
CA CYS A 204 -14.28 3.66 11.08
C CYS A 204 -12.97 3.72 10.29
N ARG A 205 -12.94 3.11 9.10
CA ARG A 205 -11.76 3.14 8.22
C ARG A 205 -11.43 4.57 7.79
N GLU A 206 -12.45 5.33 7.41
CA GLU A 206 -12.31 6.75 7.06
C GLU A 206 -11.81 7.58 8.25
N ALA A 207 -12.39 7.38 9.44
CA ALA A 207 -11.98 8.06 10.66
C ALA A 207 -10.53 7.71 11.05
N HIS A 208 -10.10 6.45 10.90
CA HIS A 208 -8.70 6.05 11.12
C HIS A 208 -7.73 6.66 10.10
N GLY A 209 -8.16 6.86 8.85
CA GLY A 209 -7.35 7.50 7.81
C GLY A 209 -7.27 9.02 7.93
N THR A 210 -8.15 9.64 8.73
CA THR A 210 -8.19 11.11 8.89
C THR A 210 -7.18 11.55 9.97
N PRO A 211 -6.29 12.52 9.71
CA PRO A 211 -5.38 13.09 10.72
C PRO A 211 -6.14 13.58 11.95
N PRO A 212 -5.61 13.42 13.19
CA PRO A 212 -6.30 13.80 14.43
C PRO A 212 -6.87 15.22 14.44
N GLU A 213 -6.15 16.18 13.85
CA GLU A 213 -6.48 17.61 13.79
C GLU A 213 -7.67 17.88 12.88
N ARG A 214 -7.89 16.99 11.89
CA ARG A 214 -8.96 17.09 10.89
C ARG A 214 -10.16 16.20 11.20
N LYS A 215 -10.12 15.42 12.29
CA LYS A 215 -11.22 14.53 12.65
C LYS A 215 -12.45 15.33 13.07
N THR A 216 -13.58 15.07 12.42
CA THR A 216 -14.87 15.64 12.82
C THR A 216 -15.35 15.03 14.14
N TYR A 217 -16.35 15.65 14.77
CA TYR A 217 -16.98 15.10 15.97
C TYR A 217 -17.51 13.67 15.73
N GLY A 218 -18.21 13.43 14.61
CA GLY A 218 -18.72 12.10 14.26
C GLY A 218 -17.64 11.04 14.09
N GLN A 219 -16.50 11.41 13.50
CA GLN A 219 -15.33 10.52 13.37
C GLN A 219 -14.69 10.23 14.73
N LYS A 220 -14.63 11.20 15.66
CA LYS A 220 -14.14 10.97 17.03
C LYS A 220 -15.11 10.06 17.80
N TYR A 221 -16.41 10.33 17.71
CA TYR A 221 -17.46 9.57 18.39
C TYR A 221 -17.44 8.10 17.95
N ILE A 222 -17.43 7.82 16.64
CA ILE A 222 -17.45 6.45 16.12
C ILE A 222 -16.23 5.64 16.58
N LEU A 223 -15.02 6.22 16.58
CA LEU A 223 -13.81 5.56 17.09
C LEU A 223 -13.90 5.29 18.60
N SER A 224 -14.52 6.21 19.35
CA SER A 224 -14.66 6.06 20.80
C SER A 224 -15.72 5.03 21.20
N GLN A 225 -16.85 4.96 20.50
CA GLN A 225 -18.04 4.18 20.90
C GLN A 225 -18.20 2.85 20.16
N TRP A 226 -17.71 2.75 18.93
CA TRP A 226 -17.83 1.49 18.20
C TRP A 226 -16.85 0.45 18.73
N ARG A 227 -17.39 -0.71 19.10
CA ARG A 227 -16.64 -1.92 19.44
C ARG A 227 -17.20 -3.03 18.58
N ASN A 228 -16.33 -3.75 17.87
CA ASN A 228 -16.75 -4.80 16.94
C ASN A 228 -17.49 -5.90 17.72
N PRO A 229 -18.80 -6.13 17.48
CA PRO A 229 -19.58 -7.10 18.23
C PRO A 229 -19.09 -8.54 18.05
N LEU A 230 -18.44 -8.84 16.92
CA LEU A 230 -17.92 -10.19 16.64
C LEU A 230 -16.78 -10.63 17.57
N ASN A 231 -16.18 -9.69 18.32
CA ASN A 231 -15.09 -9.97 19.25
C ASN A 231 -15.55 -10.15 20.69
N LEU A 232 -16.84 -9.95 20.98
CA LEU A 232 -17.41 -10.21 22.30
C LEU A 232 -17.97 -11.62 22.32
N PRO A 233 -17.49 -12.51 23.22
CA PRO A 233 -18.14 -13.79 23.47
C PRO A 233 -19.62 -13.53 23.78
N GLN A 234 -20.52 -14.15 23.00
CA GLN A 234 -21.97 -13.92 23.01
C GLN A 234 -22.70 -14.18 24.35
N GLY A 235 -21.99 -14.39 25.46
CA GLY A 235 -22.55 -14.69 26.78
C GLY A 235 -22.31 -13.65 27.87
N LEU A 236 -21.57 -12.56 27.63
CA LEU A 236 -21.29 -11.55 28.67
C LEU A 236 -22.17 -10.32 28.47
N HIS A 237 -23.44 -10.46 28.83
CA HIS A 237 -24.35 -9.35 29.11
C HIS A 237 -23.67 -8.34 30.04
N LEU A 238 -23.60 -7.07 29.59
CA LEU A 238 -23.42 -5.80 30.32
C LEU A 238 -23.21 -5.90 31.85
N SER A 239 -22.17 -6.61 32.29
CA SER A 239 -21.72 -6.53 33.66
C SER A 239 -21.08 -5.15 33.81
N ASN A 240 -21.54 -4.43 34.82
CA ASN A 240 -21.06 -3.13 35.27
C ASN A 240 -19.63 -3.25 35.86
N ASN A 241 -18.75 -4.02 35.20
CA ASN A 241 -17.40 -4.29 35.64
C ASN A 241 -16.59 -3.00 35.54
N PRO A 242 -16.14 -2.42 36.67
CA PRO A 242 -15.44 -1.13 36.71
C PRO A 242 -14.01 -1.19 36.14
N SER A 243 -13.61 -2.28 35.51
CA SER A 243 -12.26 -2.51 35.02
C SER A 243 -12.21 -2.76 33.51
N ASN A 244 -12.97 -2.00 32.73
CA ASN A 244 -12.65 -1.87 31.31
C ASN A 244 -11.40 -1.00 31.21
N LEU A 245 -10.20 -1.63 31.27
CA LEU A 245 -8.96 -0.90 31.07
C LEU A 245 -9.03 -0.16 29.74
N ILE A 246 -8.81 1.15 29.80
CA ILE A 246 -8.70 2.00 28.62
C ILE A 246 -7.53 1.46 27.79
N ASN A 247 -7.74 1.29 26.48
CA ASN A 247 -6.66 0.84 25.58
C ASN A 247 -5.48 1.82 25.69
N PRO A 248 -4.28 1.35 26.07
CA PRO A 248 -3.13 2.21 26.23
C PRO A 248 -2.84 3.02 24.96
N GLN A 249 -2.44 4.27 25.16
CA GLN A 249 -1.97 5.16 24.10
C GLN A 249 -0.58 4.73 23.61
N HIS A 250 -0.23 5.15 22.41
CA HIS A 250 1.07 4.84 21.79
C HIS A 250 2.28 5.26 22.65
N ASN A 251 2.15 6.37 23.38
CA ASN A 251 3.21 6.93 24.21
C ASN A 251 3.16 6.43 25.66
N ASP A 252 2.16 5.62 26.03
CA ASP A 252 2.08 5.04 27.37
C ASP A 252 3.27 4.09 27.61
N PRO A 253 3.72 3.96 28.86
CA PRO A 253 4.89 3.16 29.18
C PRO A 253 4.58 1.65 29.09
N PRO A 254 5.60 0.78 28.96
CA PRO A 254 5.42 -0.67 28.79
C PRO A 254 4.53 -1.33 29.86
N GLU A 255 4.53 -0.83 31.09
CA GLU A 255 3.75 -1.32 32.22
C GLU A 255 2.23 -1.25 31.95
N ALA A 256 1.77 -0.14 31.35
CA ALA A 256 0.36 0.02 30.97
C ALA A 256 -0.06 -1.02 29.92
N TRP A 257 0.84 -1.33 28.98
CA TRP A 257 0.63 -2.35 27.96
C TRP A 257 0.65 -3.77 28.55
N VAL A 258 1.51 -4.06 29.52
CA VAL A 258 1.51 -5.34 30.24
C VAL A 258 0.18 -5.55 30.97
N ALA A 259 -0.29 -4.55 31.71
CA ALA A 259 -1.58 -4.61 32.39
C ALA A 259 -2.72 -4.87 31.39
N TYR A 260 -2.74 -4.13 30.28
CA TYR A 260 -3.74 -4.31 29.23
C TYR A 260 -3.70 -5.71 28.62
N TYR A 261 -2.53 -6.19 28.18
CA TYR A 261 -2.43 -7.50 27.52
C TYR A 261 -2.60 -8.69 28.47
N THR A 262 -2.36 -8.50 29.76
CA THR A 262 -2.73 -9.49 30.79
C THR A 262 -4.25 -9.69 30.82
N GLN A 263 -5.02 -8.60 30.72
CA GLN A 263 -6.49 -8.67 30.66
C GLN A 263 -7.00 -9.13 29.29
N TYR A 264 -6.29 -8.81 28.21
CA TYR A 264 -6.70 -9.12 26.83
C TYR A 264 -5.65 -9.95 26.06
N PRO A 265 -5.39 -11.23 26.43
CA PRO A 265 -4.32 -12.03 25.83
C PRO A 265 -4.45 -12.24 24.32
N LYS A 266 -5.67 -12.29 23.79
CA LYS A 266 -5.93 -12.40 22.33
C LYS A 266 -5.45 -11.20 21.52
N SER A 267 -5.18 -10.07 22.18
CA SER A 267 -4.67 -8.85 21.54
C SER A 267 -3.14 -8.77 21.53
N LEU A 268 -2.44 -9.80 22.02
CA LEU A 268 -0.99 -9.78 22.12
C LEU A 268 -0.32 -9.58 20.75
N PRO A 269 0.69 -8.69 20.67
CA PRO A 269 1.47 -8.54 19.45
C PRO A 269 2.23 -9.82 19.11
N LYS A 270 2.49 -10.04 17.82
CA LYS A 270 3.40 -11.10 17.37
C LYS A 270 4.77 -10.94 18.05
N GLY A 271 5.45 -12.07 18.28
CA GLY A 271 6.73 -12.15 18.99
C GLY A 271 6.64 -12.02 20.51
N VAL A 272 5.54 -11.52 21.08
CA VAL A 272 5.39 -11.45 22.53
C VAL A 272 5.09 -12.85 23.08
N ARG A 273 5.97 -13.34 23.96
CA ARG A 273 5.78 -14.58 24.71
C ARG A 273 4.97 -14.33 25.97
N VAL A 274 4.42 -15.41 26.49
CA VAL A 274 3.64 -15.43 27.72
C VAL A 274 4.36 -16.31 28.73
N ASN A 275 4.44 -15.86 29.98
CA ASN A 275 4.98 -16.67 31.07
C ASN A 275 4.03 -17.85 31.32
N PRO A 276 4.51 -19.11 31.24
CA PRO A 276 3.65 -20.30 31.38
C PRO A 276 3.03 -20.45 32.77
N GLU A 277 3.65 -19.90 33.82
CA GLU A 277 3.17 -20.02 35.19
C GLU A 277 2.06 -19.00 35.51
N THR A 278 2.20 -17.77 35.01
CA THR A 278 1.29 -16.66 35.35
C THR A 278 0.30 -16.32 34.25
N GLY A 279 0.55 -16.74 33.01
CA GLY A 279 -0.22 -16.32 31.85
C GLY A 279 0.00 -14.85 31.45
N ALA A 280 0.90 -14.12 32.13
CA ALA A 280 1.20 -12.73 31.84
C ALA A 280 2.21 -12.59 30.67
N PRO A 281 2.15 -11.52 29.87
CA PRO A 281 3.16 -11.28 28.84
C PRO A 281 4.53 -11.02 29.45
N ILE A 282 5.59 -11.49 28.78
CA ILE A 282 6.96 -11.20 29.19
C ILE A 282 7.23 -9.70 29.00
N PHE A 283 7.67 -9.02 30.07
CA PHE A 283 7.89 -7.57 30.08
C PHE A 283 8.87 -7.11 29.00
N GLY A 284 10.02 -7.81 28.87
CA GLY A 284 11.03 -7.49 27.86
C GLY A 284 10.50 -7.52 26.42
N ASP A 285 9.64 -8.49 26.11
CA ASP A 285 9.02 -8.59 24.79
C ASP A 285 8.03 -7.45 24.53
N ILE A 286 7.33 -6.95 25.57
CA ILE A 286 6.49 -5.76 25.47
C ILE A 286 7.35 -4.52 25.20
N VAL A 287 8.46 -4.34 25.93
CA VAL A 287 9.42 -3.24 25.70
C VAL A 287 9.88 -3.24 24.25
N ALA A 288 10.35 -4.38 23.73
CA ALA A 288 10.78 -4.53 22.35
C ALA A 288 9.67 -4.22 21.34
N SER A 289 8.47 -4.77 21.56
CA SER A 289 7.31 -4.52 20.70
C SER A 289 6.92 -3.03 20.65
N ARG A 290 6.96 -2.33 21.79
CA ARG A 290 6.65 -0.89 21.87
C ARG A 290 7.75 -0.04 21.26
N LEU A 291 9.01 -0.41 21.46
CA LEU A 291 10.14 0.24 20.80
C LEU A 291 9.98 0.20 19.27
N LEU A 292 9.71 -0.97 18.70
CA LEU A 292 9.42 -1.10 17.27
C LEU A 292 8.23 -0.24 16.84
N ALA A 293 7.13 -0.27 17.61
CA ALA A 293 5.93 0.47 17.26
C ALA A 293 6.17 1.99 17.14
N ARG A 294 7.11 2.52 17.94
CA ARG A 294 7.51 3.94 17.95
C ARG A 294 8.52 4.30 16.85
N LEU A 295 9.43 3.39 16.52
CA LEU A 295 10.52 3.64 15.56
C LEU A 295 10.15 3.30 14.11
N ARG A 296 9.08 2.55 13.86
CA ARG A 296 8.65 2.22 12.48
C ARG A 296 8.21 3.47 11.70
N PRO A 297 8.39 3.49 10.37
CA PRO A 297 7.93 4.59 9.52
C PRO A 297 6.42 4.86 9.63
N ASN A 298 6.01 6.12 9.44
CA ASN A 298 4.60 6.47 9.29
C ASN A 298 4.05 6.14 7.89
N ILE A 299 4.92 6.08 6.89
CA ILE A 299 4.56 5.81 5.50
C ILE A 299 4.37 4.29 5.31
N SER A 300 3.20 3.88 4.84
CA SER A 300 2.83 2.45 4.74
C SER A 300 3.75 1.64 3.84
N GLN A 301 4.23 2.22 2.73
CA GLN A 301 5.15 1.53 1.81
C GLN A 301 6.48 1.19 2.51
N LEU A 302 7.03 2.12 3.29
CA LEU A 302 8.31 1.95 3.97
C LEU A 302 8.24 0.99 5.15
N ARG A 303 7.06 0.85 5.79
CA ARG A 303 6.90 -0.03 6.96
C ARG A 303 7.22 -1.49 6.66
N ALA A 304 6.80 -2.00 5.50
CA ALA A 304 7.00 -3.41 5.17
C ALA A 304 8.49 -3.74 5.03
N GLU A 305 9.18 -2.91 4.24
CA GLU A 305 10.62 -2.98 4.01
C GLU A 305 11.41 -2.80 5.31
N PHE A 306 11.12 -1.73 6.06
CA PHE A 306 11.77 -1.47 7.35
C PHE A 306 11.62 -2.63 8.33
N ASN A 307 10.42 -3.21 8.45
CA ASN A 307 10.19 -4.33 9.34
C ASN A 307 11.00 -5.58 8.95
N ILE A 308 11.17 -5.85 7.65
CA ILE A 308 11.98 -6.98 7.19
C ILE A 308 13.45 -6.78 7.59
N VAL A 309 13.99 -5.60 7.30
CA VAL A 309 15.39 -5.26 7.58
C VAL A 309 15.66 -5.23 9.08
N MET A 310 14.74 -4.68 9.86
CA MET A 310 14.80 -4.62 11.32
C MET A 310 14.73 -6.02 11.95
N ILE A 311 13.83 -6.89 11.50
CA ILE A 311 13.81 -8.28 11.99
C ILE A 311 15.10 -9.00 11.61
N ASN A 312 15.62 -8.83 10.39
CA ASN A 312 16.90 -9.44 9.99
C ASN A 312 18.08 -8.95 10.87
N LEU A 313 18.12 -7.65 11.17
CA LEU A 313 19.10 -7.05 12.07
C LEU A 313 19.07 -7.69 13.46
N PHE A 314 17.90 -7.82 14.09
CA PHE A 314 17.81 -8.26 15.49
C PHE A 314 17.62 -9.77 15.70
N THR A 315 17.30 -10.53 14.65
CA THR A 315 17.29 -12.01 14.75
C THR A 315 18.72 -12.57 14.84
N GLN A 316 19.72 -11.84 14.33
CA GLN A 316 21.13 -12.19 14.46
C GLN A 316 21.71 -11.59 15.74
N ARG A 317 21.91 -12.40 16.78
CA ARG A 317 22.42 -11.91 18.08
C ARG A 317 23.74 -11.19 17.96
N GLY A 318 23.85 -10.02 18.59
CA GLY A 318 25.03 -9.16 18.57
C GLY A 318 25.25 -8.42 17.25
N GLN A 319 24.38 -8.58 16.24
CA GLN A 319 24.53 -7.92 14.95
C GLN A 319 24.41 -6.40 15.07
N TYR A 320 23.51 -5.92 15.93
CA TYR A 320 23.40 -4.50 16.22
C TYR A 320 24.69 -3.94 16.82
N ARG A 321 25.23 -4.59 17.86
CA ARG A 321 26.53 -4.25 18.46
C ARG A 321 27.63 -4.20 17.40
N ARG A 322 27.69 -5.20 16.52
CA ARG A 322 28.67 -5.27 15.42
C ARG A 322 28.55 -4.05 14.51
N MET A 323 27.33 -3.74 14.04
CA MET A 323 27.07 -2.59 13.17
C MET A 323 27.48 -1.26 13.80
N ILE A 324 27.16 -1.05 15.08
CA ILE A 324 27.52 0.17 15.81
C ILE A 324 29.04 0.31 15.94
N ARG A 325 29.75 -0.77 16.27
CA ARG A 325 31.22 -0.75 16.47
C ARG A 325 31.99 -0.60 15.16
N GLU A 326 31.64 -1.37 14.13
CA GLU A 326 32.36 -1.38 12.85
C GLU A 326 32.17 -0.07 12.08
N ASN A 327 31.02 0.58 12.21
CA ASN A 327 30.70 1.82 11.50
C ASN A 327 30.87 3.08 12.37
N LEU A 328 31.49 2.94 13.56
CA LEU A 328 31.76 4.03 14.50
C LEU A 328 30.53 4.91 14.78
N VAL A 329 29.36 4.28 14.93
CA VAL A 329 28.11 5.00 15.15
C VAL A 329 28.01 5.40 16.62
N ASN A 330 27.86 6.69 16.89
CA ASN A 330 27.71 7.19 18.25
C ASN A 330 26.27 7.00 18.74
N ILE A 331 26.09 6.41 19.94
CA ILE A 331 24.78 6.33 20.61
C ILE A 331 24.70 7.52 21.58
N PRO A 332 23.78 8.49 21.38
CA PRO A 332 23.60 9.58 22.31
C PRO A 332 23.28 9.05 23.72
N GLN A 333 23.99 9.56 24.73
CA GLN A 333 23.72 9.23 26.14
C GLN A 333 22.54 10.01 26.74
N ALA A 334 21.97 10.94 25.98
CA ALA A 334 20.79 11.70 26.40
C ALA A 334 19.56 10.77 26.53
N ALA A 335 18.50 11.29 27.16
CA ALA A 335 17.22 10.60 27.22
C ALA A 335 16.78 10.17 25.82
N ALA A 336 16.33 8.91 25.70
CA ALA A 336 15.95 8.33 24.43
C ALA A 336 14.84 9.15 23.76
N ASN A 337 15.07 9.54 22.50
CA ASN A 337 14.14 10.31 21.70
C ASN A 337 13.59 9.42 20.58
N TYR A 338 12.58 8.63 20.91
CA TYR A 338 11.97 7.70 19.96
C TYR A 338 11.14 8.46 18.94
N ARG A 339 11.62 8.46 17.69
CA ARG A 339 10.92 9.03 16.54
C ARG A 339 10.78 7.98 15.44
N PRO A 340 9.72 8.06 14.61
CA PRO A 340 9.58 7.20 13.43
C PRO A 340 10.79 7.31 12.50
N PHE A 341 11.09 6.20 11.79
CA PHE A 341 12.05 6.20 10.71
C PHE A 341 11.52 6.99 9.51
N GLU A 342 12.25 8.03 9.15
CA GLU A 342 11.95 8.91 8.01
C GLU A 342 12.85 8.59 6.81
N PRO A 343 12.43 8.89 5.57
CA PRO A 343 13.21 8.59 4.35
C PRO A 343 14.63 9.15 4.36
N GLU A 344 14.85 10.30 5.01
CA GLU A 344 16.15 10.97 5.13
C GLU A 344 17.12 10.22 6.04
N CYS A 345 16.65 9.22 6.79
CA CYS A 345 17.52 8.34 7.57
C CYS A 345 18.29 7.35 6.68
N ARG A 346 17.97 7.25 5.38
CA ARG A 346 18.65 6.39 4.42
C ARG A 346 19.96 7.02 3.96
N GLU A 347 21.01 6.22 3.84
CA GLU A 347 22.26 6.65 3.22
C GLU A 347 22.10 6.90 1.72
N GLN A 348 21.27 6.09 1.04
CA GLN A 348 20.93 6.25 -0.37
C GLN A 348 19.46 6.68 -0.51
N ALA A 349 19.21 7.89 -1.01
CA ALA A 349 17.87 8.46 -1.09
C ALA A 349 16.89 7.57 -1.89
N GLU A 350 17.36 6.95 -2.98
CA GLU A 350 16.55 6.13 -3.90
C GLU A 350 16.80 4.62 -3.74
N GLY A 351 17.58 4.22 -2.73
CA GLY A 351 17.93 2.82 -2.48
C GLY A 351 16.93 2.08 -1.58
N PRO A 352 17.02 0.73 -1.52
CA PRO A 352 16.34 -0.04 -0.50
C PRO A 352 16.90 0.29 0.89
N ILE A 353 16.09 0.12 1.93
CA ILE A 353 16.51 0.32 3.33
C ILE A 353 17.59 -0.71 3.66
N ALA A 354 18.81 -0.24 3.96
CA ALA A 354 19.90 -1.09 4.37
C ALA A 354 19.80 -1.44 5.87
N VAL A 355 20.43 -2.56 6.26
CA VAL A 355 20.55 -2.95 7.69
C VAL A 355 21.24 -1.86 8.51
N LEU A 356 22.24 -1.19 7.92
CA LEU A 356 22.96 -0.10 8.56
C LEU A 356 22.08 1.14 8.77
N ASP A 357 21.14 1.45 7.87
CA ASP A 357 20.20 2.57 8.04
C ASP A 357 19.33 2.37 9.29
N VAL A 358 18.82 1.16 9.48
CA VAL A 358 18.03 0.80 10.67
C VAL A 358 18.89 0.87 11.93
N ALA A 359 20.11 0.34 11.88
CA ALA A 359 21.02 0.39 13.02
C ALA A 359 21.34 1.84 13.43
N ARG A 360 21.71 2.70 12.46
CA ARG A 360 21.96 4.14 12.66
C ARG A 360 20.73 4.85 13.22
N HIS A 361 19.54 4.54 12.72
CA HIS A 361 18.31 5.14 13.23
C HIS A 361 18.04 4.76 14.69
N TYR A 362 18.15 3.48 15.05
CA TYR A 362 17.98 3.03 16.43
C TYR A 362 18.99 3.69 17.37
N SER A 363 20.27 3.79 16.97
CA SER A 363 21.28 4.47 17.78
C SER A 363 20.98 5.96 17.91
N ASN A 364 20.56 6.63 16.84
CA ASN A 364 20.20 8.05 16.86
C ASN A 364 19.00 8.35 17.76
N CYS A 365 18.13 7.36 17.99
CA CYS A 365 17.02 7.44 18.93
C CYS A 365 17.43 7.11 20.38
N GLY A 366 18.71 6.84 20.65
CA GLY A 366 19.24 6.53 21.98
C GLY A 366 19.00 5.09 22.41
N VAL A 367 18.74 4.16 21.48
CA VAL A 367 18.62 2.74 21.84
C VAL A 367 20.02 2.17 22.08
N SER A 368 20.31 1.78 23.32
CA SER A 368 21.59 1.19 23.68
C SER A 368 21.73 -0.26 23.20
N ILE A 369 22.99 -0.71 23.09
CA ILE A 369 23.32 -2.12 22.83
C ILE A 369 22.68 -3.03 23.89
N ASP A 370 22.77 -2.66 25.16
CA ASP A 370 22.24 -3.47 26.27
C ASP A 370 20.72 -3.64 26.18
N VAL A 371 20.00 -2.59 25.77
CA VAL A 371 18.53 -2.66 25.56
C VAL A 371 18.19 -3.61 24.42
N VAL A 372 18.95 -3.56 23.32
CA VAL A 372 18.74 -4.45 22.17
C VAL A 372 18.96 -5.90 22.57
N GLU A 373 20.10 -6.21 23.19
CA GLU A 373 20.47 -7.58 23.54
C GLU A 373 19.58 -8.15 24.65
N SER A 374 19.18 -7.32 25.63
CA SER A 374 18.34 -7.78 26.75
C SER A 374 16.89 -8.03 26.33
N TYR A 375 16.36 -7.26 25.37
CA TYR A 375 14.92 -7.25 25.08
C TYR A 375 14.58 -7.51 23.62
N VAL A 376 15.26 -6.85 22.69
CA VAL A 376 14.84 -6.80 21.28
C VAL A 376 15.20 -8.07 20.51
N GLU A 377 16.41 -8.61 20.71
CA GLU A 377 16.88 -9.78 19.95
C GLU A 377 16.02 -11.01 20.19
N SER A 378 15.77 -11.34 21.46
CA SER A 378 14.93 -12.51 21.81
C SER A 378 13.48 -12.36 21.34
N TRP A 379 12.93 -11.14 21.37
CA TRP A 379 11.61 -10.85 20.82
C TRP A 379 11.58 -10.98 19.29
N ALA A 380 12.63 -10.54 18.59
CA ALA A 380 12.73 -10.60 17.14
C ALA A 380 12.80 -12.05 16.63
N GLU A 381 13.54 -12.93 17.32
CA GLU A 381 13.58 -14.37 17.06
C GLU A 381 12.17 -14.97 17.11
N GLU A 382 11.42 -14.70 18.18
CA GLU A 382 10.04 -15.20 18.34
C GLU A 382 9.06 -14.57 17.35
N TYR A 383 9.28 -13.31 17.00
CA TYR A 383 8.50 -12.64 15.97
C TYR A 383 8.71 -13.30 14.61
N ALA A 384 9.95 -13.62 14.26
CA ALA A 384 10.30 -14.28 13.01
C ALA A 384 9.65 -15.67 12.92
N LYS A 385 9.77 -16.50 13.98
CA LYS A 385 9.09 -17.82 14.06
C LYS A 385 7.59 -17.72 13.79
N LYS A 386 6.88 -16.81 14.48
CA LYS A 386 5.43 -16.63 14.34
C LYS A 386 4.98 -15.96 13.04
N LYS A 387 5.89 -15.34 12.28
CA LYS A 387 5.55 -14.61 11.06
C LYS A 387 5.88 -15.40 9.81
N PHE A 388 6.97 -16.15 9.85
CA PHE A 388 7.52 -16.89 8.72
C PHE A 388 7.34 -18.41 8.88
N ASP A 389 6.68 -18.85 9.94
CA ASP A 389 6.41 -20.26 10.27
C ASP A 389 7.70 -21.11 10.27
N LEU A 390 8.79 -20.55 10.83
CA LEU A 390 10.11 -21.18 10.95
C LEU A 390 10.24 -22.10 12.16
#